data_AF-A0A950U524-F1
#
_entry.id   AF-A0A950U524-F1
#
_cell.length_a   1.000
_cell.length_b   1.000
_cell.length_c   1.000
_cell.angle_alpha   90.00
_cell.angle_beta   90.00
_cell.angle_gamma   90.00
#
_symmetry.space_group_name_H-M   'P 1'
#
loop_
_entity.id
_entity.type
_entity.pdbx_description
1 polymer ?
#
loop_
_entity_poly.entity_id
_entity_poly.type
_entity_poly.pdbx_seq_one_letter_code
_entity_poly.pdbx_strand_id
1 'polypeptide(L)'
;MLPDYVNYDQAVGLDWYAADPNLRFLLDRHLPDPADRAFAEEHAGRYGTLVGIDVARRAEITDKHGPELRRYDRSGFEIDEVVHHPTWTASKSDLVRAGFVGLPWQAGRPVPAVVTAALSYLVSQAETAIYCGLGMTAGAADIVERYAPDAVRDDLLRRLTSLDP
;
A
#
# COMPACT_ATOMS: atom_id res chain seq x y z
N MET A 1 6.54 11.41 -21.31
CA MET A 1 7.34 12.65 -21.09
C MET A 1 8.06 12.46 -19.77
N LEU A 2 9.35 12.76 -19.66
CA LEU A 2 10.04 12.64 -18.37
C LEU A 2 9.86 13.94 -17.55
N PRO A 3 9.79 13.86 -16.22
CA PRO A 3 9.85 15.03 -15.35
C PRO A 3 11.14 15.83 -15.59
N ASP A 4 11.08 17.14 -15.46
CA ASP A 4 12.29 17.96 -15.48
C ASP A 4 12.99 17.88 -14.12
N TYR A 5 13.88 16.89 -14.00
CA TYR A 5 14.60 16.58 -12.77
C TYR A 5 15.53 17.69 -12.29
N VAL A 6 15.86 18.68 -13.13
CA VAL A 6 16.72 19.82 -12.75
C VAL A 6 16.07 20.69 -11.67
N ASN A 7 14.75 20.66 -11.54
CA ASN A 7 14.01 21.48 -10.58
C ASN A 7 13.86 20.84 -9.20
N TYR A 8 14.46 19.67 -8.95
CA TYR A 8 14.30 18.93 -7.69
C TYR A 8 15.65 18.57 -7.08
N ASP A 9 15.82 18.89 -5.79
CA ASP A 9 17.03 18.52 -5.05
C ASP A 9 17.05 17.02 -4.67
N GLN A 10 15.87 16.42 -4.45
CA GLN A 10 15.70 15.01 -4.10
C GLN A 10 14.27 14.55 -4.39
N ALA A 11 14.07 13.24 -4.56
CA ALA A 11 12.75 12.65 -4.80
C ALA A 11 11.88 12.55 -3.52
N VAL A 12 12.51 12.31 -2.37
CA VAL A 12 11.81 12.19 -1.08
C VAL A 12 11.24 13.56 -0.67
N GLY A 13 9.96 13.60 -0.33
CA GLY A 13 9.23 14.81 0.03
C GLY A 13 8.41 15.42 -1.11
N LEU A 14 8.42 14.81 -2.30
CA LEU A 14 7.57 15.22 -3.43
C LEU A 14 6.27 14.42 -3.45
N ASP A 15 5.24 14.95 -4.11
CA ASP A 15 4.08 14.16 -4.54
C ASP A 15 4.47 13.33 -5.76
N TRP A 16 4.63 12.03 -5.56
CA TRP A 16 5.10 11.12 -6.61
C TRP A 16 4.07 10.84 -7.70
N TYR A 17 2.78 11.09 -7.45
CA TYR A 17 1.76 11.01 -8.49
C TYR A 17 1.80 12.27 -9.38
N ALA A 18 1.86 13.45 -8.75
CA ALA A 18 1.96 14.70 -9.49
C ALA A 18 3.26 14.79 -10.32
N ALA A 19 4.35 14.22 -9.79
CA ALA A 19 5.63 14.16 -10.47
C ALA A 19 5.69 13.12 -11.60
N ASP A 20 4.69 12.23 -11.77
CA ASP A 20 4.70 11.19 -12.81
C ASP A 20 3.62 11.45 -13.90
N PRO A 21 3.95 12.19 -14.97
CA PRO A 21 3.03 12.40 -16.08
C PRO A 21 2.73 11.12 -16.87
N ASN A 22 3.59 10.09 -16.79
CA ASN A 22 3.35 8.84 -17.51
C ASN A 22 2.29 7.99 -16.80
N LEU A 23 2.30 7.93 -15.47
CA LEU A 23 1.23 7.29 -14.72
C LEU A 23 -0.13 7.95 -14.99
N ARG A 24 -0.18 9.29 -15.00
CA ARG A 24 -1.40 10.05 -15.35
C ARG A 24 -1.89 9.71 -16.76
N PHE A 25 -0.98 9.70 -17.74
CA PHE A 25 -1.29 9.30 -19.10
C PHE A 25 -1.82 7.85 -19.20
N LEU A 26 -1.23 6.91 -18.46
CA LEU A 26 -1.69 5.53 -18.43
C LEU A 26 -3.10 5.42 -17.81
N LEU A 27 -3.38 6.17 -16.75
CA LEU A 27 -4.72 6.23 -16.17
C LEU A 27 -5.74 6.80 -17.16
N ASP A 28 -5.43 7.89 -17.87
CA ASP A 28 -6.29 8.44 -18.93
C ASP A 28 -6.57 7.40 -20.03
N ARG A 29 -5.54 6.62 -20.40
CA ARG A 29 -5.63 5.62 -21.46
C ARG A 29 -6.45 4.39 -21.07
N HIS A 30 -6.37 3.97 -19.82
CA HIS A 30 -6.97 2.73 -19.31
C HIS A 30 -8.31 2.95 -18.61
N LEU A 31 -8.66 4.18 -18.27
CA LEU A 31 -9.93 4.57 -17.65
C LEU A 31 -10.68 5.57 -18.54
N PRO A 32 -11.30 5.10 -19.64
CA PRO A 32 -12.06 5.99 -20.52
C PRO A 32 -13.37 6.48 -19.88
N ASP A 33 -13.87 5.80 -18.84
CA ASP A 33 -15.02 6.26 -18.06
C ASP A 33 -14.60 7.42 -17.13
N PRO A 34 -15.25 8.60 -17.23
CA PRO A 34 -14.88 9.76 -16.41
C PRO A 34 -15.03 9.53 -14.90
N ALA A 35 -15.99 8.71 -14.45
CA ALA A 35 -16.21 8.47 -13.04
C ALA A 35 -15.19 7.50 -12.44
N ASP A 36 -14.73 6.51 -13.21
CA ASP A 36 -13.57 5.68 -12.84
C ASP A 36 -12.28 6.51 -12.85
N ARG A 37 -12.10 7.37 -13.85
CA ARG A 37 -10.89 8.21 -13.95
C ARG A 37 -10.78 9.23 -12.82
N ALA A 38 -11.89 9.86 -12.44
CA ALA A 38 -11.96 10.77 -11.29
C ALA A 38 -11.68 10.04 -9.97
N PHE A 39 -12.24 8.83 -9.81
CA PHE A 39 -11.94 7.98 -8.66
C PHE A 39 -10.45 7.63 -8.58
N ALA A 40 -9.82 7.30 -9.71
CA ALA A 40 -8.39 7.03 -9.77
C ALA A 40 -7.55 8.27 -9.42
N GLU A 41 -7.91 9.46 -9.92
CA GLU A 41 -7.21 10.72 -9.60
C GLU A 41 -7.19 10.97 -8.09
N GLU A 42 -8.34 10.82 -7.44
CA GLU A 42 -8.47 11.05 -6.00
C GLU A 42 -7.57 10.09 -5.19
N HIS A 43 -7.60 8.80 -5.52
CA HIS A 43 -6.85 7.80 -4.76
C HIS A 43 -5.36 7.87 -5.07
N ALA A 44 -4.97 7.96 -6.35
CA ALA A 44 -3.58 8.06 -6.75
C ALA A 44 -2.94 9.36 -6.26
N GLY A 45 -3.65 10.49 -6.28
CA GLY A 45 -3.15 11.75 -5.74
C GLY A 45 -2.91 11.71 -4.24
N ARG A 46 -3.85 11.16 -3.46
CA ARG A 46 -3.64 10.94 -2.02
C ARG A 46 -2.44 10.03 -1.74
N TYR A 47 -2.29 8.95 -2.50
CA TYR A 47 -1.16 8.05 -2.37
C TYR A 47 0.17 8.69 -2.80
N GLY A 48 0.19 9.50 -3.86
CA GLY A 48 1.40 10.18 -4.33
C GLY A 48 2.04 11.03 -3.24
N THR A 49 1.23 11.78 -2.50
CA THR A 49 1.67 12.54 -1.33
C THR A 49 2.07 11.64 -0.16
N LEU A 50 1.19 10.71 0.27
CA LEU A 50 1.47 9.82 1.41
C LEU A 50 2.78 9.04 1.22
N VAL A 51 2.94 8.46 0.03
CA VAL A 51 4.08 7.60 -0.30
C VAL A 51 5.34 8.44 -0.44
N GLY A 52 5.30 9.50 -1.25
CA GLY A 52 6.49 10.29 -1.55
C GLY A 52 7.00 11.12 -0.37
N ILE A 53 6.15 11.41 0.61
CA ILE A 53 6.49 12.21 1.79
C ILE A 53 6.75 11.32 3.01
N ASP A 54 5.73 10.67 3.55
CA ASP A 54 5.81 10.00 4.85
C ASP A 54 6.43 8.60 4.74
N VAL A 55 5.95 7.80 3.78
CA VAL A 55 6.46 6.42 3.61
C VAL A 55 7.91 6.44 3.13
N ALA A 56 8.25 7.27 2.15
CA ALA A 56 9.63 7.35 1.63
C ALA A 56 10.64 7.79 2.69
N ARG A 57 10.31 8.79 3.54
CA ARG A 57 11.18 9.18 4.67
C ARG A 57 11.37 8.06 5.68
N ARG A 58 10.32 7.28 5.94
CA ARG A 58 10.38 6.14 6.86
C ARG A 58 11.12 4.94 6.25
N ALA A 59 11.06 4.76 4.93
CA ALA A 59 11.80 3.72 4.22
C ALA A 59 13.31 3.95 4.31
N GLU A 60 13.78 5.20 4.19
CA GLU A 60 15.20 5.57 4.38
C GLU A 60 15.78 5.13 5.74
N ILE A 61 14.92 5.00 6.76
CA ILE A 61 15.29 4.48 8.08
C ILE A 61 15.14 2.96 8.07
N THR A 62 13.99 2.46 7.63
CA THR A 62 13.63 1.04 7.72
C THR A 62 14.55 0.13 6.92
N ASP A 63 15.00 0.55 5.73
CA ASP A 63 15.93 -0.21 4.90
C ASP A 63 17.29 -0.44 5.57
N LYS A 64 17.67 0.47 6.48
CA LYS A 64 18.91 0.38 7.28
C LYS A 64 18.69 -0.37 8.60
N HIS A 65 17.43 -0.60 9.00
CA HIS A 65 17.00 -1.18 10.27
C HIS A 65 15.94 -2.27 10.04
N GLY A 66 16.38 -3.37 9.43
CA GLY A 66 15.53 -4.53 9.12
C GLY A 66 14.97 -5.23 10.37
N PRO A 67 14.00 -6.15 10.20
CA PRO A 67 13.36 -6.86 11.30
C PRO A 67 14.34 -7.79 12.03
N GLU A 68 14.16 -7.91 13.35
CA GLU A 68 14.98 -8.77 14.22
C GLU A 68 14.17 -9.96 14.75
N LEU A 69 14.73 -11.16 14.68
CA LEU A 69 14.14 -12.34 15.30
C LEU A 69 14.54 -12.44 16.78
N ARG A 70 13.55 -12.30 17.67
CA ARG A 70 13.66 -12.64 19.09
C ARG A 70 13.13 -14.04 19.31
N ARG A 71 14.04 -15.01 19.27
CA ARG A 71 13.68 -16.43 19.38
C ARG A 71 13.30 -16.84 20.80
N TYR A 72 14.01 -16.32 21.81
CA TYR A 72 13.82 -16.70 23.21
C TYR A 72 13.55 -15.47 24.08
N ASP A 73 12.74 -15.64 25.11
CA ASP A 73 12.55 -14.64 26.15
C ASP A 73 13.70 -14.64 27.17
N ARG A 74 13.61 -13.76 28.18
CA ARG A 74 14.65 -13.62 29.23
C ARG A 74 14.77 -14.86 30.13
N SER A 75 13.78 -15.74 30.13
CA SER A 75 13.73 -16.97 30.93
C SER A 75 14.17 -18.20 30.12
N GLY A 76 14.44 -18.04 28.82
CA GLY A 76 14.85 -19.12 27.91
C GLY A 76 13.69 -19.86 27.25
N PHE A 77 12.45 -19.35 27.35
CA PHE A 77 11.31 -19.92 26.61
C PHE A 77 11.29 -19.42 25.17
N GLU A 78 10.99 -20.31 24.21
CA GLU A 78 10.85 -19.95 22.79
C GLU A 78 9.58 -19.11 22.58
N ILE A 79 9.70 -17.99 21.86
CA ILE A 79 8.60 -17.04 21.59
C ILE A 79 8.44 -16.70 20.09
N ASP A 80 9.44 -16.98 19.26
CA ASP A 80 9.40 -16.77 17.79
C ASP A 80 8.91 -15.38 17.33
N GLU A 81 9.28 -14.32 18.05
CA GLU A 81 8.81 -12.96 17.77
C GLU A 81 9.69 -12.29 16.70
N VAL A 82 9.08 -11.78 15.63
CA VAL A 82 9.74 -10.90 14.67
C VAL A 82 9.43 -9.45 15.01
N VAL A 83 10.45 -8.69 15.40
CA VAL A 83 10.31 -7.30 15.83
C VAL A 83 10.68 -6.36 14.68
N HIS A 84 9.71 -5.57 14.25
CA HIS A 84 9.89 -4.56 13.21
C HIS A 84 10.27 -3.21 13.80
N HIS A 85 11.02 -2.42 13.05
CA HIS A 85 11.28 -1.03 13.41
C HIS A 85 9.95 -0.22 13.46
N PRO A 86 9.77 0.71 14.42
CA PRO A 86 8.51 1.47 14.54
C PRO A 86 8.10 2.26 13.28
N THR A 87 9.07 2.66 12.45
CA THR A 87 8.78 3.34 11.17
C THR A 87 8.13 2.41 10.16
N TRP A 88 8.48 1.12 10.16
CA TRP A 88 7.86 0.12 9.30
C TRP A 88 6.40 -0.09 9.70
N THR A 89 6.13 -0.27 11.00
CA THR A 89 4.76 -0.46 11.50
C THR A 89 3.91 0.78 11.26
N ALA A 90 4.47 1.99 11.41
CA ALA A 90 3.78 3.24 11.07
C ALA A 90 3.44 3.33 9.57
N SER A 91 4.38 3.01 8.67
CA SER A 91 4.10 2.96 7.22
C SER A 91 3.02 1.94 6.87
N LYS A 92 3.05 0.75 7.50
CA LYS A 92 2.00 -0.27 7.31
C LYS A 92 0.64 0.29 7.75
N SER A 93 0.57 0.91 8.93
CA SER A 93 -0.68 1.47 9.45
C SER A 93 -1.26 2.57 8.56
N ASP A 94 -0.42 3.45 8.02
CA ASP A 94 -0.89 4.51 7.12
C ASP A 94 -1.44 3.94 5.80
N LEU A 95 -0.79 2.91 5.24
CA LEU A 95 -1.25 2.24 4.02
C LEU A 95 -2.55 1.45 4.23
N VAL A 96 -2.73 0.83 5.40
CA VAL A 96 -4.00 0.18 5.78
C VAL A 96 -5.12 1.21 5.89
N ARG A 97 -4.89 2.33 6.59
CA ARG A 97 -5.87 3.43 6.69
C ARG A 97 -6.22 4.04 5.34
N ALA A 98 -5.23 4.15 4.45
CA ALA A 98 -5.41 4.64 3.09
C ALA A 98 -6.16 3.64 2.17
N GLY A 99 -6.43 2.41 2.66
CA GLY A 99 -7.22 1.42 1.94
C GLY A 99 -6.44 0.58 0.95
N PHE A 100 -5.12 0.41 1.13
CA PHE A 100 -4.29 -0.29 0.15
C PHE A 100 -4.84 -1.68 -0.22
N VAL A 101 -5.30 -2.43 0.79
CA VAL A 101 -5.97 -3.72 0.60
C VAL A 101 -7.48 -3.55 0.53
N GLY A 102 -8.05 -2.77 1.46
CA GLY A 102 -9.50 -2.70 1.66
C GLY A 102 -10.28 -1.97 0.56
N LEU A 103 -9.62 -1.18 -0.31
CA LEU A 103 -10.31 -0.30 -1.26
C LEU A 103 -11.39 -1.01 -2.11
N PRO A 104 -11.13 -2.19 -2.73
CA PRO A 104 -12.16 -2.89 -3.50
C PRO A 104 -13.42 -3.28 -2.71
N TRP A 105 -13.28 -3.51 -1.40
CA TRP A 105 -14.39 -3.89 -0.51
C TRP A 105 -15.07 -2.69 0.15
N GLN A 106 -14.35 -1.59 0.36
CA GLN A 106 -14.85 -0.42 1.10
C GLN A 106 -15.39 0.69 0.17
N ALA A 107 -15.11 0.65 -1.13
CA ALA A 107 -15.47 1.74 -2.06
C ALA A 107 -16.97 1.86 -2.34
N GLY A 108 -17.79 0.86 -2.01
CA GLY A 108 -19.24 0.84 -2.34
C GLY A 108 -19.54 0.79 -3.84
N ARG A 109 -18.52 0.55 -4.66
CA ARG A 109 -18.57 0.43 -6.13
C ARG A 109 -17.47 -0.53 -6.60
N PRO A 110 -17.61 -1.12 -7.80
CA PRO A 110 -16.49 -1.83 -8.42
C PRO A 110 -15.28 -0.91 -8.59
N VAL A 111 -14.10 -1.41 -8.23
CA VAL A 111 -12.82 -0.70 -8.39
C VAL A 111 -12.08 -1.29 -9.59
N PRO A 112 -11.79 -0.50 -10.64
CA PRO A 112 -11.01 -1.00 -11.77
C PRO A 112 -9.61 -1.46 -11.34
N ALA A 113 -9.17 -2.61 -11.85
CA ALA A 113 -7.87 -3.19 -11.47
C ALA A 113 -6.67 -2.27 -11.78
N VAL A 114 -6.79 -1.37 -12.76
CA VAL A 114 -5.74 -0.38 -13.04
C VAL A 114 -5.56 0.64 -11.90
N VAL A 115 -6.61 0.90 -11.10
CA VAL A 115 -6.51 1.76 -9.92
C VAL A 115 -5.65 1.09 -8.85
N THR A 116 -5.96 -0.16 -8.48
CA THR A 116 -5.16 -0.89 -7.48
C THR A 116 -3.74 -1.15 -7.96
N ALA A 117 -3.53 -1.35 -9.27
CA ALA A 117 -2.19 -1.43 -9.85
C ALA A 117 -1.42 -0.11 -9.75
N ALA A 118 -2.05 1.05 -9.98
CA ALA A 118 -1.43 2.36 -9.83
C ALA A 118 -1.02 2.64 -8.37
N LEU A 119 -1.88 2.28 -7.40
CA LEU A 119 -1.53 2.41 -5.97
C LEU A 119 -0.37 1.49 -5.59
N SER A 120 -0.39 0.25 -6.10
CA SER A 120 0.71 -0.72 -5.91
C SER A 120 2.02 -0.21 -6.49
N TYR A 121 1.98 0.40 -7.67
CA TYR A 121 3.14 1.01 -8.32
C TYR A 121 3.72 2.16 -7.49
N LEU A 122 2.87 3.05 -6.96
CA LEU A 122 3.33 4.13 -6.08
C LEU A 122 4.00 3.56 -4.83
N VAL A 123 3.32 2.68 -4.09
CA VAL A 123 3.84 2.10 -2.84
C VAL A 123 5.17 1.35 -3.07
N SER A 124 5.27 0.59 -4.16
CA SER A 124 6.47 -0.19 -4.47
C SER A 124 7.71 0.69 -4.69
N GLN A 125 7.54 1.95 -5.11
CA GLN A 125 8.66 2.89 -5.26
C GLN A 125 9.27 3.32 -3.92
N ALA A 126 8.49 3.32 -2.82
CA ALA A 126 8.97 3.74 -1.51
C ALA A 126 9.37 2.55 -0.64
N GLU A 127 8.54 1.51 -0.61
CA GLU A 127 8.64 0.47 0.41
C GLU A 127 8.15 -0.87 -0.16
N THR A 128 9.08 -1.56 -0.83
CA THR A 128 8.81 -2.84 -1.50
C THR A 128 8.49 -3.97 -0.49
N ALA A 129 9.05 -3.92 0.73
CA ALA A 129 8.81 -4.99 1.71
C ALA A 129 7.37 -4.97 2.23
N ILE A 130 6.79 -3.79 2.46
CA ILE A 130 5.37 -3.68 2.87
C ILE A 130 4.44 -4.09 1.74
N TYR A 131 4.75 -3.74 0.49
CA TYR A 131 3.98 -4.17 -0.68
C TYR A 131 3.78 -5.68 -0.70
N CYS A 132 4.82 -6.47 -0.40
CA CYS A 132 4.73 -7.93 -0.35
C CYS A 132 3.67 -8.41 0.66
N GLY A 133 3.74 -7.94 1.92
CA GLY A 133 2.82 -8.35 2.97
C GLY A 133 1.36 -7.95 2.70
N LEU A 134 1.14 -6.70 2.31
CA LEU A 134 -0.21 -6.21 2.01
C LEU A 134 -0.76 -6.78 0.70
N GLY A 135 0.08 -6.97 -0.32
CA GLY A 135 -0.30 -7.62 -1.58
C GLY A 135 -0.72 -9.07 -1.37
N MET A 136 0.00 -9.84 -0.54
CA MET A 136 -0.43 -11.19 -0.15
C MET A 136 -1.76 -11.17 0.61
N THR A 137 -2.00 -10.15 1.43
CA THR A 137 -3.28 -9.98 2.15
C THR A 137 -4.43 -9.74 1.16
N ALA A 138 -4.23 -8.93 0.13
CA ALA A 138 -5.21 -8.73 -0.94
C ALA A 138 -5.51 -10.02 -1.71
N GLY A 139 -4.48 -10.80 -2.06
CA GLY A 139 -4.65 -12.11 -2.69
C GLY A 139 -5.37 -13.11 -1.79
N ALA A 140 -5.07 -13.12 -0.49
CA ALA A 140 -5.76 -13.95 0.49
C ALA A 140 -7.23 -13.55 0.62
N ALA A 141 -7.55 -12.25 0.64
CA ALA A 141 -8.92 -11.75 0.68
C ALA A 141 -9.74 -12.23 -0.54
N ASP A 142 -9.17 -12.14 -1.74
CA ASP A 142 -9.81 -12.61 -2.98
C ASP A 142 -10.09 -14.13 -2.95
N ILE A 143 -9.13 -14.94 -2.50
CA ILE A 143 -9.31 -16.39 -2.38
C ILE A 143 -10.35 -16.74 -1.30
N VAL A 144 -10.30 -16.06 -0.15
CA VAL A 144 -11.27 -16.25 0.94
C VAL A 144 -12.68 -15.90 0.48
N GLU A 145 -12.85 -14.76 -0.20
CA GLU A 145 -14.15 -14.33 -0.72
C GLU A 145 -14.75 -15.34 -1.70
N ARG A 146 -13.93 -15.87 -2.62
CA ARG A 146 -14.40 -16.79 -3.66
C ARG A 146 -14.67 -18.21 -3.18
N TYR A 147 -13.91 -18.69 -2.21
CA TYR A 147 -13.82 -20.14 -1.93
C TYR A 147 -14.02 -20.53 -0.47
N ALA A 148 -13.96 -19.61 0.49
CA ALA A 148 -14.16 -19.96 1.89
C ALA A 148 -15.65 -20.19 2.21
N PRO A 149 -15.98 -21.16 3.08
CA PRO A 149 -17.32 -21.32 3.62
C PRO A 149 -17.77 -20.07 4.39
N ASP A 150 -19.07 -19.77 4.38
CA ASP A 150 -19.67 -18.59 5.02
C ASP A 150 -19.21 -18.40 6.48
N ALA A 151 -19.13 -19.49 7.24
CA ALA A 151 -18.74 -19.49 8.66
C ALA A 151 -17.35 -18.91 8.94
N VAL A 152 -16.47 -18.86 7.93
CA VAL A 152 -15.10 -18.33 8.05
C VAL A 152 -14.91 -17.09 7.18
N ARG A 153 -15.54 -17.06 6.00
CA ARG A 153 -15.38 -15.99 5.01
C ARG A 153 -15.66 -14.63 5.61
N ASP A 154 -16.79 -14.45 6.28
CA ASP A 154 -17.24 -13.12 6.69
C ASP A 154 -16.31 -12.52 7.77
N ASP A 155 -15.83 -13.32 8.73
CA ASP A 155 -14.87 -12.83 9.74
C ASP A 155 -13.50 -12.53 9.14
N LEU A 156 -12.96 -13.43 8.31
CA LEU A 156 -11.64 -13.22 7.70
C LEU A 156 -11.66 -12.05 6.72
N LEU A 157 -12.66 -11.96 5.85
CA LEU A 157 -12.75 -10.89 4.87
C LEU A 157 -12.86 -9.53 5.56
N ARG A 158 -13.66 -9.43 6.63
CA ARG A 158 -13.76 -8.23 7.46
C ARG A 158 -12.41 -7.80 8.06
N ARG A 159 -11.58 -8.76 8.51
CA ARG A 159 -10.26 -8.46 9.09
C ARG A 159 -9.23 -8.10 8.02
N LEU A 160 -9.16 -8.88 6.93
CA LEU A 160 -8.19 -8.70 5.84
C LEU A 160 -8.41 -7.38 5.08
N THR A 161 -9.66 -6.89 5.04
CA THR A 161 -10.05 -5.66 4.32
C THR A 161 -10.31 -4.48 5.24
N SER A 162 -9.96 -4.61 6.53
CA SER A 162 -10.09 -3.56 7.54
C SER A 162 -9.24 -2.33 7.19
N LEU A 163 -9.73 -1.14 7.53
CA LEU A 163 -8.97 0.12 7.50
C LEU A 163 -8.42 0.52 8.87
N ASP A 164 -8.73 -0.28 9.91
CA ASP A 164 -8.19 -0.15 11.26
C ASP A 164 -6.92 -1.02 11.38
N PRO A 165 -5.72 -0.41 11.56
CA PRO A 165 -4.42 -1.08 11.43
C PRO A 165 -3.90 -1.83 12.65
#